data_AF-A0A0F8YP04-F1
#
_entry.id   AF-A0A0F8YP04-F1
#
_cell.length_a   1.000
_cell.length_b   1.000
_cell.length_c   1.000
_cell.angle_alpha   90.00
_cell.angle_beta   90.00
_cell.angle_gamma   90.00
#
_symmetry.space_group_name_H-M   'P 1'
#
loop_
_entity.id
_entity.type
_entity.pdbx_description
1 polymer ?
#
loop_
_entity_poly.entity_id
_entity_poly.type
_entity_poly.pdbx_seq_one_letter_code
_entity_poly.pdbx_strand_id
1 'polypeptide(L)'
;LCELIDMEREKLVWWDDLYVAKAEKETEPHLVGTSAVQFIRTSNVTIHTLDIMKRVYLNIFSCKTFEEDDVWDFVEKWFKGTIISKTTITRV
;
A
#
# COMPACT_ATOMS: atom_id res chain seq x y z
N LEU A 1 -2.48 8.73 -4.51
CA LEU A 1 -2.28 8.73 -3.05
C LEU A 1 -1.39 9.87 -2.55
N CYS A 2 -0.09 9.98 -2.88
CA CYS A 2 0.74 11.09 -2.36
C CYS A 2 0.17 12.49 -2.65
N GLU A 3 -0.33 12.69 -3.87
CA GLU A 3 -1.02 13.94 -4.27
C GLU A 3 -2.30 14.19 -3.45
N LEU A 4 -3.04 13.13 -3.14
CA LEU A 4 -4.29 13.20 -2.37
C LEU A 4 -4.04 13.64 -0.92
N ILE A 5 -2.99 13.11 -0.29
CA ILE A 5 -2.62 13.45 1.09
C ILE A 5 -1.66 14.66 1.17
N ASP A 6 -1.44 15.34 0.05
CA ASP A 6 -0.56 16.51 -0.10
C ASP A 6 0.83 16.32 0.56
N MET A 7 1.46 15.17 0.25
CA MET A 7 2.79 14.80 0.73
C MET A 7 3.78 14.69 -0.42
N GLU A 8 4.98 15.25 -0.21
CA GLU A 8 6.09 15.14 -1.16
C GLU A 8 6.58 13.68 -1.26
N ARG A 9 6.64 13.18 -2.50
CA ARG A 9 7.09 11.82 -2.80
C ARG A 9 8.62 11.75 -2.79
N GLU A 10 9.15 10.77 -2.08
CA GLU A 10 10.59 10.45 -2.02
C GLU A 10 10.86 9.09 -2.70
N LYS A 11 11.89 8.39 -2.25
CA LYS A 11 12.29 7.08 -2.79
C LYS A 11 11.16 6.04 -2.69
N LEU A 12 10.91 5.35 -3.80
CA LEU A 12 10.12 4.12 -3.84
C LEU A 12 11.05 2.92 -3.89
N VAL A 13 10.79 1.92 -3.06
CA VAL A 13 11.40 0.59 -3.15
C VAL A 13 10.30 -0.45 -3.13
N TRP A 14 10.44 -1.50 -3.93
CA TRP A 14 9.46 -2.57 -3.99
C TRP A 14 10.12 -3.89 -4.37
N TRP A 15 9.37 -4.96 -4.13
CA TRP A 15 9.67 -6.31 -4.55
C TRP A 15 8.40 -6.92 -5.14
N ASP A 16 8.56 -7.59 -6.28
CA ASP A 16 7.60 -8.49 -6.89
C ASP A 16 8.36 -9.59 -7.65
N ASP A 17 7.63 -10.61 -8.09
CA ASP A 17 8.19 -11.71 -8.86
C ASP A 17 7.92 -11.57 -10.38
N LEU A 18 7.51 -10.39 -10.84
CA LEU A 18 7.01 -10.19 -12.21
C LEU A 18 8.04 -10.65 -13.25
N TYR A 19 9.31 -10.31 -13.01
CA TYR A 19 10.46 -10.59 -13.88
C TYR A 19 11.33 -11.76 -13.41
N VAL A 20 10.87 -12.52 -12.41
CA VAL A 20 11.56 -13.73 -11.92
C VAL A 20 11.22 -14.91 -12.84
N ALA A 21 12.16 -15.84 -13.03
CA ALA A 21 11.91 -17.05 -13.81
C ALA A 21 10.76 -17.86 -13.19
N LYS A 22 9.88 -18.46 -14.01
CA LYS A 22 8.67 -19.14 -13.52
C LYS A 22 8.93 -20.20 -12.44
N ALA A 23 10.07 -20.89 -12.51
CA ALA A 23 10.46 -21.91 -11.54
C ALA A 23 10.86 -21.35 -10.17
N GLU A 24 11.16 -20.05 -10.08
CA GLU A 24 11.61 -19.35 -8.87
C GLU A 24 10.56 -18.35 -8.36
N LYS A 25 9.40 -18.25 -9.02
CA LYS A 25 8.29 -17.42 -8.55
C LYS A 25 7.68 -18.00 -7.28
N GLU A 26 7.15 -17.12 -6.45
CA GLU A 26 6.37 -17.55 -5.30
C GLU A 26 5.11 -18.27 -5.78
N THR A 27 4.69 -19.29 -5.05
CA THR A 27 3.48 -20.06 -5.38
C THR A 27 2.51 -20.13 -4.21
N GLU A 28 2.98 -19.88 -2.99
CA GLU A 28 2.14 -19.82 -1.81
C GLU A 28 1.15 -18.64 -1.90
N PRO A 29 -0.17 -18.86 -1.75
CA PRO A 29 -1.19 -17.83 -1.96
C PRO A 29 -0.99 -16.52 -1.17
N HIS A 30 -0.33 -16.61 -0.02
CA HIS A 30 -0.07 -15.50 0.89
C HIS A 30 1.29 -14.81 0.66
N LEU A 31 2.08 -15.28 -0.32
CA LEU A 31 3.37 -14.69 -0.71
C LEU A 31 3.34 -14.09 -2.12
N VAL A 32 2.43 -14.56 -2.99
CA VAL A 32 2.29 -14.05 -4.35
C VAL A 32 1.68 -12.65 -4.37
N GLY A 33 2.47 -11.67 -4.81
CA GLY A 33 2.05 -10.30 -5.10
C GLY A 33 3.21 -9.32 -4.97
N THR A 34 2.90 -8.06 -4.67
CA THR A 34 3.87 -6.96 -4.58
C THR A 34 3.95 -6.42 -3.16
N SER A 35 5.17 -6.22 -2.67
CA SER A 35 5.48 -5.46 -1.46
C SER A 35 6.19 -4.17 -1.82
N ALA A 36 5.68 -3.02 -1.37
CA ALA A 36 6.29 -1.73 -1.65
C ALA A 36 6.33 -0.81 -0.44
N VAL A 37 7.39 0.00 -0.38
CA VAL A 37 7.58 1.09 0.57
C VAL A 37 7.82 2.36 -0.23
N GLN A 38 6.85 3.27 -0.18
CA GLN A 38 6.97 4.62 -0.70
C GLN A 38 7.36 5.55 0.45
N PHE A 39 8.60 6.02 0.46
CA PHE A 39 8.96 7.12 1.33
C PHE A 39 8.23 8.39 0.89
N ILE A 40 7.73 9.13 1.85
CA ILE A 40 7.24 10.49 1.68
C ILE A 40 8.02 11.36 2.66
N ARG A 41 8.09 12.67 2.47
CA ARG A 41 8.87 13.55 3.35
C ARG A 41 8.57 13.24 4.82
N THR A 42 9.62 12.95 5.59
CA THR A 42 9.62 12.57 7.03
C THR A 42 8.78 11.36 7.45
N SER A 43 8.23 10.55 6.53
CA SER A 43 7.31 9.46 6.86
C SER A 43 7.21 8.41 5.73
N ASN A 44 6.20 7.54 5.69
CA ASN A 44 6.12 6.48 4.66
C ASN A 44 4.70 5.94 4.43
N VAL A 45 4.50 5.41 3.23
CA VAL A 45 3.37 4.54 2.88
C VAL A 45 3.91 3.16 2.56
N THR A 46 3.35 2.12 3.16
CA THR A 46 3.69 0.72 2.85
C THR A 46 2.47 -0.03 2.35
N ILE A 47 2.68 -0.91 1.38
CA ILE A 47 1.63 -1.74 0.81
C ILE A 47 2.13 -3.16 0.57
N HIS A 48 1.27 -4.12 0.88
CA HIS A 48 1.42 -5.52 0.52
C HIS A 48 0.17 -5.99 -0.20
N THR A 49 0.33 -6.52 -1.40
CA THR A 49 -0.75 -7.09 -2.21
C THR A 49 -0.59 -8.59 -2.27
N LEU A 50 -1.71 -9.31 -2.14
CA LEU A 50 -1.78 -10.76 -2.27
C LEU A 50 -2.68 -11.09 -3.46
N ASP A 51 -2.08 -11.33 -4.62
CA ASP A 51 -2.78 -11.39 -5.90
C ASP A 51 -3.71 -12.59 -6.01
N ILE A 52 -3.32 -13.73 -5.43
CA ILE A 52 -4.14 -14.95 -5.40
C ILE A 52 -5.30 -14.77 -4.42
N MET A 53 -5.03 -14.26 -3.22
CA MET A 53 -6.04 -14.07 -2.17
C MET A 53 -6.95 -12.85 -2.42
N LYS A 54 -6.61 -11.99 -3.38
CA LYS A 54 -7.30 -10.71 -3.66
C LYS A 54 -7.38 -9.82 -2.42
N ARG A 55 -6.27 -9.73 -1.68
CA ARG A 55 -6.15 -8.89 -0.48
C ARG A 55 -5.11 -7.81 -0.66
N VAL A 56 -5.35 -6.67 -0.03
CA VAL A 56 -4.42 -5.54 0.03
C VAL A 56 -4.29 -5.11 1.48
N TYR A 57 -3.05 -4.97 1.94
CA TYR A 57 -2.72 -4.38 3.23
C TYR A 57 -2.00 -3.08 2.95
N LEU A 58 -2.58 -1.97 3.42
CA LEU A 58 -2.08 -0.63 3.20
C LEU A 58 -1.87 0.04 4.55
N ASN A 59 -0.71 0.66 4.74
CA ASN A 59 -0.41 1.47 5.90
C ASN A 59 0.11 2.84 5.43
N ILE A 60 -0.53 3.90 5.93
CA ILE A 60 -0.18 5.27 5.62
C ILE A 60 0.26 5.91 6.93
N PHE A 61 1.56 6.17 7.06
CA PHE A 61 2.10 6.91 8.18
C PHE A 61 2.56 8.27 7.66
N SER A 62 1.94 9.35 8.16
CA SER A 62 2.22 10.72 7.73
C SER A 62 2.44 11.62 8.94
N CYS A 63 3.27 12.64 8.77
CA CYS A 63 3.40 13.75 9.72
C CYS A 63 2.40 14.90 9.43
N LYS A 64 1.73 14.87 8.27
CA LYS A 64 0.74 15.86 7.85
C LYS A 64 -0.67 15.28 8.00
N THR A 65 -1.60 16.12 8.43
CA THR A 65 -3.03 15.80 8.52
C THR A 65 -3.64 15.66 7.12
N PHE A 66 -4.51 14.66 6.96
CA PHE A 66 -5.30 14.43 5.75
C PHE A 66 -6.67 13.88 6.16
N GLU A 67 -7.68 14.06 5.32
CA GLU A 67 -9.00 13.48 5.54
C GLU A 67 -8.97 11.97 5.25
N GLU A 68 -9.32 11.17 6.25
CA GLU A 68 -9.27 9.71 6.14
C GLU A 68 -10.25 9.17 5.10
N ASP A 69 -11.45 9.73 5.03
CA ASP A 69 -12.50 9.26 4.12
C ASP A 69 -12.10 9.44 2.66
N ASP A 70 -11.43 10.54 2.31
CA ASP A 70 -10.86 10.75 0.97
C ASP A 70 -9.88 9.65 0.58
N VAL A 71 -9.04 9.23 1.54
CA VAL A 71 -8.07 8.15 1.34
C VAL A 71 -8.76 6.82 1.12
N TRP A 72 -9.76 6.48 1.94
CA TRP A 72 -10.45 5.19 1.83
C TRP A 72 -11.28 5.10 0.55
N ASP A 73 -11.99 6.16 0.17
CA ASP A 73 -12.72 6.25 -1.10
C ASP A 73 -11.79 6.07 -2.30
N PHE A 74 -10.61 6.72 -2.25
CA PHE A 74 -9.58 6.56 -3.28
C PHE A 74 -9.10 5.11 -3.38
N VAL A 75 -8.81 4.46 -2.24
CA VAL A 75 -8.27 3.10 -2.18
C VAL A 75 -9.30 2.07 -2.67
N GLU A 76 -10.56 2.17 -2.23
CA GLU A 76 -11.63 1.27 -2.69
C GLU A 76 -11.85 1.37 -4.20
N LYS A 77 -11.91 2.60 -4.72
CA LYS A 77 -12.06 2.85 -6.16
C LYS A 77 -10.87 2.34 -6.96
N TRP A 78 -9.64 2.56 -6.47
CA TRP A 78 -8.41 2.14 -7.15
C TRP A 78 -8.32 0.62 -7.27
N PHE A 79 -8.54 -0.10 -6.17
CA PHE A 79 -8.47 -1.56 -6.14
C PHE A 79 -9.76 -2.25 -6.58
N LYS A 80 -10.85 -1.49 -6.79
CA LYS A 80 -12.20 -2.02 -7.03
C LYS A 80 -12.60 -3.04 -5.95
N GLY A 81 -12.23 -2.74 -4.71
CA GLY A 81 -12.42 -3.60 -3.54
C GLY A 81 -13.26 -2.91 -2.47
N THR A 82 -13.37 -3.57 -1.32
CA THR A 82 -14.08 -3.06 -0.15
C THR A 82 -13.17 -3.09 1.07
N ILE A 83 -13.21 -2.05 1.92
CA ILE A 83 -12.47 -2.02 3.18
C ILE A 83 -13.08 -3.03 4.16
N ILE A 84 -12.30 -4.04 4.53
CA ILE A 84 -12.71 -5.07 5.51
C ILE A 84 -12.36 -4.64 6.94
N SER A 85 -11.25 -3.94 7.12
CA SER A 85 -10.78 -3.44 8.41
C SER A 85 -9.91 -2.22 8.21
N LYS A 86 -10.08 -1.22 9.09
CA LYS A 86 -9.24 -0.02 9.15
C LYS A 86 -9.04 0.39 10.60
N THR A 87 -7.85 0.93 10.90
CA THR A 87 -7.51 1.47 12.22
C THR A 87 -6.71 2.74 12.02
N THR A 88 -7.12 3.79 12.72
CA THR A 88 -6.39 5.07 12.75
C THR A 88 -5.74 5.24 14.11
N ILE A 89 -4.47 5.67 14.10
CA ILE A 89 -3.69 5.93 15.31
C ILE A 89 -3.13 7.35 15.22
N THR A 90 -3.58 8.24 16.09
CA THR A 90 -2.95 9.54 16.32
C THR A 90 -1.71 9.35 17.17
N ARG A 91 -0.55 9.79 16.67
CA ARG A 91 0.72 9.76 17.39
C ARG A 91 1.07 11.17 17.86
N VAL A 92 1.19 11.36 19.17
CA VAL A 92 1.53 12.62 19.85
C VAL A 92 2.88 12.51 20.55
#